data_AF-A0A2Z2PVM8-F1
#
_entry.id   AF-A0A2Z2PVM8-F1
#
_cell.length_a   1.000
_cell.length_b   1.000
_cell.length_c   1.000
_cell.angle_alpha   90.00
_cell.angle_beta   90.00
_cell.angle_gamma   90.00
#
_symmetry.space_group_name_H-M   'P 1'
#
loop_
_entity.id
_entity.type
_entity.pdbx_description
1 polymer ?
#
loop_
_entity_poly.entity_id
_entity_poly.type
_entity_poly.pdbx_seq_one_letter_code
_entity_poly.pdbx_strand_id
1 'polypeptide(L)' 'MSRLAQADKDKVRDVTDADSKSLNFKVSDDFKREFKGFAVAHGITMTDLLKEGFELVKMRRKGA' A
#
# COMPACT_ATOMS: atom_id res chain seq x y z
N MET A 1 24.59 24.13 1.66
CA MET A 1 23.66 24.09 0.51
C MET A 1 23.44 22.64 0.10
N SER A 2 22.20 22.16 0.28
CA SER A 2 21.49 21.27 -0.64
C SER A 2 21.83 19.77 -0.82
N ARG A 3 20.74 19.00 -0.65
CA ARG A 3 20.35 17.70 -1.26
C ARG A 3 20.85 16.41 -0.60
N LEU A 4 20.38 16.16 0.62
CA LEU A 4 20.05 14.80 1.08
C LEU A 4 18.52 14.67 1.16
N ALA A 5 17.90 14.72 -0.01
CA ALA A 5 16.49 14.42 -0.21
C ALA A 5 16.38 13.66 -1.53
N GLN A 6 16.74 12.39 -1.51
CA GLN A 6 16.36 11.47 -2.57
C GLN A 6 15.73 10.26 -1.87
N ALA A 7 14.45 10.41 -1.54
CA ALA A 7 13.61 9.26 -1.23
C ALA A 7 13.49 8.46 -2.53
N ASP A 8 14.05 7.26 -2.55
CA ASP A 8 13.86 6.26 -3.59
C ASP A 8 12.37 6.05 -3.83
N LYS A 9 11.88 6.78 -4.83
CA LYS A 9 10.51 6.76 -5.31
C LYS A 9 10.52 5.83 -6.53
N ASP A 10 9.76 4.75 -6.40
CA ASP A 10 9.26 3.95 -7.51
C ASP A 10 10.28 3.09 -8.27
N LYS A 11 10.56 1.89 -7.76
CA LYS A 11 10.83 0.75 -8.65
C LYS A 11 10.33 -0.58 -8.10
N VAL A 12 9.01 -0.73 -8.07
CA VAL A 12 8.37 -2.04 -8.23
C VAL A 12 7.36 -1.93 -9.37
N ARG A 13 7.82 -2.24 -10.58
CA ARG A 13 7.01 -2.69 -11.72
C ARG A 13 7.56 -4.09 -12.02
N ASP A 14 6.81 -5.15 -12.22
CA ASP A 14 5.46 -5.31 -12.74
C ASP A 14 5.00 -6.73 -12.35
N VAL A 15 3.74 -6.87 -11.95
CA VAL A 15 3.01 -8.13 -12.06
C VAL A 15 1.59 -7.77 -12.50
N THR A 16 1.41 -7.76 -13.82
CA THR A 16 0.11 -7.75 -14.52
C THR A 16 -0.79 -6.53 -14.27
N ASP A 17 -0.33 -5.35 -14.69
CA ASP A 17 -1.12 -4.11 -14.68
C ASP A 17 -2.34 -4.14 -15.64
N ALA A 18 -2.35 -5.03 -16.64
CA ALA A 18 -3.34 -5.05 -17.71
C ALA A 18 -4.81 -5.27 -17.28
N ASP A 19 -5.06 -5.82 -16.08
CA ASP A 19 -6.42 -6.02 -15.53
C ASP A 19 -6.67 -5.25 -14.21
N SER A 20 -5.69 -4.48 -13.75
CA SER A 20 -5.80 -3.79 -12.46
C SER A 20 -6.71 -2.56 -12.56
N LYS A 21 -7.72 -2.49 -11.68
CA LYS A 21 -8.64 -1.33 -11.57
C LYS A 21 -8.30 -0.48 -10.36
N SER A 22 -8.41 0.84 -10.52
CA SER A 22 -8.19 1.80 -9.42
C SER A 22 -9.31 1.76 -8.39
N LEU A 23 -8.97 1.67 -7.11
CA LEU A 23 -9.87 2.00 -6.01
C LEU A 23 -9.64 3.45 -5.59
N ASN A 24 -10.60 4.32 -5.88
CA ASN A 24 -10.51 5.76 -5.58
C ASN A 24 -10.91 6.04 -4.13
N PHE A 25 -9.99 5.80 -3.19
CA PHE A 25 -10.20 6.12 -1.77
C PHE A 25 -9.79 7.55 -1.43
N LYS A 26 -10.61 8.20 -0.61
CA LYS A 26 -10.21 9.41 0.12
C LYS A 26 -9.82 9.00 1.53
N VAL A 27 -8.60 9.34 1.93
CA VAL A 27 -8.05 9.05 3.26
C VAL A 27 -7.39 10.32 3.81
N SER A 28 -7.19 10.38 5.12
CA SER A 28 -6.39 11.45 5.73
C SER A 28 -4.91 11.32 5.32
N ASP A 29 -4.19 12.44 5.36
CA ASP A 29 -2.75 12.46 5.05
C ASP A 29 -1.94 11.64 6.05
N ASP A 30 -2.34 11.65 7.33
CA ASP A 30 -1.69 10.86 8.38
C ASP A 30 -1.82 9.36 8.11
N PHE A 31 -3.02 8.88 7.80
CA PHE A 31 -3.23 7.49 7.46
C PHE A 31 -2.43 7.09 6.22
N LYS A 32 -2.42 7.93 5.17
CA LYS A 32 -1.66 7.66 3.96
C LYS A 32 -0.17 7.52 4.24
N ARG A 33 0.39 8.37 5.11
CA ARG A 33 1.80 8.32 5.52
C ARG A 33 2.11 7.03 6.29
N GLU A 34 1.29 6.69 7.28
CA GLU A 34 1.46 5.50 8.09
C GLU A 34 1.33 4.21 7.27
N PHE A 35 0.28 4.13 6.44
CA PHE A 35 0.03 2.98 5.57
C PHE A 35 1.19 2.74 4.60
N LYS A 36 1.72 3.81 3.99
CA LYS A 36 2.90 3.70 3.13
C LYS A 36 4.15 3.32 3.93
N GLY A 37 4.35 3.92 5.10
CA GLY A 37 5.50 3.62 5.97
C GLY A 37 5.54 2.16 6.38
N PHE A 38 4.38 1.58 6.71
CA PHE A 38 4.25 0.16 7.04
C PHE A 38 4.63 -0.73 5.85
N ALA A 39 4.07 -0.46 4.67
CA ALA A 39 4.38 -1.25 3.47
C ALA A 39 5.89 -1.26 3.16
N VAL A 40 6.54 -0.10 3.25
CA VAL A 40 8.00 0.03 3.04
C VAL A 40 8.79 -0.73 4.11
N ALA A 41 8.44 -0.59 5.39
CA ALA A 41 9.14 -1.27 6.48
C ALA A 41 9.07 -2.81 6.37
N HIS A 42 7.99 -3.34 5.77
CA HIS A 42 7.78 -4.76 5.55
C HIS A 42 8.19 -5.24 4.14
N GLY A 43 8.69 -4.36 3.28
CA GLY A 43 9.13 -4.73 1.93
C GLY A 43 8.01 -5.16 0.98
N ILE A 44 6.76 -4.73 1.24
CA ILE A 44 5.57 -5.06 0.43
C ILE A 44 5.02 -3.83 -0.28
N THR A 45 4.17 -4.03 -1.29
CA THR A 45 3.49 -2.90 -1.94
C THR A 45 2.27 -2.44 -1.13
N MET A 46 1.83 -1.20 -1.34
CA MET A 46 0.57 -0.69 -0.76
C MET A 46 -0.63 -1.55 -1.19
N THR A 47 -0.60 -2.11 -2.40
CA THR A 47 -1.64 -3.00 -2.93
C THR A 47 -1.63 -4.35 -2.22
N ASP A 48 -0.47 -4.90 -1.90
CA ASP A 48 -0.36 -6.16 -1.15
C ASP A 48 -0.88 -5.98 0.27
N LEU A 49 -0.47 -4.89 0.95
CA LEU A 49 -1.00 -4.55 2.27
C LEU A 49 -2.53 -4.39 2.26
N LEU A 50 -3.09 -3.79 1.20
CA LEU A 50 -4.54 -3.66 1.03
C LEU A 50 -5.22 -5.03 0.88
N LYS A 51 -4.66 -5.93 0.07
CA LYS A 51 -5.19 -7.30 -0.14
C LYS A 51 -5.13 -8.12 1.14
N GLU A 52 -4.01 -8.09 1.85
CA GLU A 52 -3.83 -8.79 3.13
C GLU A 52 -4.82 -8.29 4.19
N GLY A 53 -4.96 -6.97 4.32
CA GLY A 53 -5.93 -6.37 5.23
C GLY A 53 -7.37 -6.77 4.90
N PHE A 54 -7.73 -6.84 3.62
CA PHE A 54 -9.05 -7.28 3.19
C PHE A 54 -9.34 -8.74 3.52
N GLU A 55 -8.41 -9.67 3.22
CA GLU A 55 -8.58 -11.08 3.56
C GLU A 55 -8.65 -11.31 5.07
N LEU A 56 -7.84 -10.58 5.86
CA LEU A 56 -7.89 -10.64 7.32
C LEU A 56 -9.27 -10.22 7.85
N VAL A 57 -9.84 -9.12 7.34
CA VAL A 57 -11.19 -8.67 7.74
C VAL A 57 -12.25 -9.68 7.32
N LYS A 58 -12.16 -10.24 6.11
CA LYS A 58 -13.08 -11.27 5.59
C LYS A 58 -13.04 -12.54 6.42
N MET A 59 -11.87 -12.99 6.87
CA MET A 59 -11.74 -14.12 7.79
C MET A 59 -12.40 -13.83 9.13
N ARG A 60 -12.16 -12.64 9.71
CA ARG A 60 -12.79 -12.23 10.98
C ARG A 60 -14.32 -12.16 10.89
N ARG A 61 -14.86 -11.76 9.74
CA ARG A 61 -16.32 -11.62 9.53
C ARG A 61 -17.02 -12.89 9.06
N LYS A 62 -16.30 -13.85 8.47
CA LYS A 62 -16.88 -15.17 8.12
C LYS A 62 -17.10 -16.08 9.33
N GLY A 63 -16.55 -15.72 10.49
CA GLY A 63 -16.81 -16.39 11.77
C GLY A 63 -17.79 -15.65 12.69
N ALA A 64 -18.54 -14.67 12.17
CA ALA A 64 -19.54 -13.89 12.89
C ALA A 64 -20.96 -14.21 12.40
#